data_AF-A0A4P6TGR3-F1
#
_entry.id   AF-A0A4P6TGR3-F1
#
_cell.length_a   1.000
_cell.length_b   1.000
_cell.length_c   1.000
_cell.angle_alpha   90.00
_cell.angle_beta   90.00
_cell.angle_gamma   90.00
#
_symmetry.space_group_name_H-M   'P 1'
#
loop_
_entity.id
_entity.type
_entity.pdbx_description
1 polymer ?
#
loop_
_entity_poly.entity_id
_entity_poly.type
_entity_poly.pdbx_seq_one_letter_code
_entity_poly.pdbx_strand_id
1 'polypeptide(L)'
;MAYEWFASAFERYLRTMELSQRRLLDAQQDACISWAVAWLQGPALPEGELQNRIDSSLLGSVSLMQAHADNQRDLMLATEKSLNDMHKRLLSQLEQSGNHPSFTVMKQALQLGQSSGNAVSKMSRQVGHFAATSFSSASLNAARDMRRVLRRQKP
;
A
#
# COMPACT_ATOMS: atom_id res chain seq x y z
N MET A 1 0.84 0.17 32.12
CA MET A 1 1.90 0.90 31.38
C MET A 1 2.26 0.26 30.03
N ALA A 2 3.10 -0.77 29.93
CA ALA A 2 3.47 -1.36 28.62
C ALA A 2 2.28 -2.08 27.93
N TYR A 3 1.46 -2.77 28.72
CA TYR A 3 0.25 -3.46 28.26
C TYR A 3 -0.79 -2.52 27.65
N GLU A 4 -1.08 -1.38 28.29
CA GLU A 4 -2.08 -0.42 27.79
C GLU A 4 -1.65 0.25 26.48
N TRP A 5 -0.35 0.53 26.35
CA TRP A 5 0.20 0.98 25.07
C TRP A 5 0.03 -0.10 23.99
N PHE A 6 0.41 -1.35 24.28
CA PHE A 6 0.27 -2.47 23.35
C PHE A 6 -1.18 -2.66 22.91
N ALA A 7 -2.12 -2.64 23.85
CA ALA A 7 -3.56 -2.74 23.57
C ALA A 7 -4.03 -1.60 22.65
N SER A 8 -3.63 -0.36 22.94
CA SER A 8 -4.02 0.80 22.12
C SER A 8 -3.38 0.79 20.72
N ALA A 9 -2.13 0.32 20.61
CA ALA A 9 -1.42 0.17 19.34
C ALA A 9 -2.06 -0.93 18.48
N PHE A 10 -2.43 -2.05 19.12
CA PHE A 10 -3.09 -3.17 18.48
C PHE A 10 -4.50 -2.79 18.01
N GLU A 11 -5.28 -2.09 18.83
CA GLU A 11 -6.60 -1.59 18.45
C GLU A 11 -6.51 -0.62 17.25
N ARG A 12 -5.53 0.30 17.26
CA ARG A 12 -5.29 1.22 16.13
C ARG A 12 -4.92 0.47 14.85
N TYR A 13 -4.08 -0.55 14.96
CA TYR A 13 -3.72 -1.41 13.85
C TYR A 13 -4.95 -2.14 13.30
N LEU A 14 -5.73 -2.80 14.17
CA LEU A 14 -6.93 -3.54 13.78
C LEU A 14 -7.97 -2.65 13.09
N ARG A 15 -8.24 -1.45 13.63
CA ARG A 15 -9.17 -0.50 12.99
C ARG A 15 -8.69 -0.05 11.61
N THR A 16 -7.39 0.21 11.48
CA THR A 16 -6.80 0.60 10.19
C THR A 16 -6.91 -0.55 9.18
N MET A 17 -6.60 -1.76 9.63
CA MET A 17 -6.71 -2.99 8.85
C MET A 17 -8.14 -3.29 8.40
N GLU A 18 -9.13 -3.15 9.29
CA GLU A 18 -10.53 -3.39 8.95
C GLU A 18 -11.01 -2.39 7.88
N LEU A 19 -10.70 -1.11 8.07
CA LEU A 19 -11.05 -0.05 7.12
C LEU A 19 -10.38 -0.27 5.76
N SER A 20 -9.09 -0.61 5.75
CA SER A 20 -8.33 -0.82 4.53
C SER A 20 -8.72 -2.11 3.82
N GLN A 21 -9.04 -3.17 4.57
CA GLN A 21 -9.54 -4.43 4.03
C GLN A 21 -10.90 -4.24 3.36
N ARG A 22 -11.81 -3.44 3.93
CA ARG A 22 -13.10 -3.13 3.27
C ARG A 22 -12.89 -2.47 1.90
N ARG A 23 -12.09 -1.40 1.85
CA ARG A 23 -11.78 -0.71 0.58
C ARG A 23 -11.14 -1.65 -0.44
N LEU A 24 -10.28 -2.55 0.02
CA LEU A 24 -9.65 -3.52 -0.83
C LEU A 24 -10.66 -4.54 -1.38
N LEU A 25 -11.58 -5.03 -0.56
CA LEU A 25 -12.65 -5.93 -0.99
C LEU A 25 -13.57 -5.26 -2.01
N ASP A 26 -13.90 -3.99 -1.81
CA ASP A 26 -14.69 -3.20 -2.78
C ASP A 26 -13.95 -3.12 -4.14
N ALA A 27 -12.65 -2.78 -4.12
CA ALA A 27 -11.83 -2.73 -5.33
C ALA A 27 -11.66 -4.11 -6.01
N GLN A 28 -11.58 -5.19 -5.23
CA GLN A 28 -11.54 -6.56 -5.75
C GLN A 28 -12.85 -6.94 -6.42
N GLN A 29 -13.98 -6.59 -5.80
CA GLN A 29 -15.29 -6.82 -6.38
C GLN A 29 -15.45 -6.07 -7.71
N ASP A 30 -15.08 -4.79 -7.75
CA ASP A 30 -15.15 -3.97 -8.97
C ASP A 30 -14.25 -4.53 -10.09
N ALA A 31 -13.03 -4.97 -9.76
CA ALA A 31 -12.13 -5.61 -10.71
C ALA A 31 -12.68 -6.94 -11.22
N CYS A 32 -13.19 -7.80 -10.32
CA CYS A 32 -13.82 -9.07 -10.69
C CYS A 32 -15.02 -8.88 -11.61
N ILE A 33 -15.90 -7.91 -11.32
CA ILE A 33 -17.03 -7.58 -12.19
C ILE A 33 -16.51 -7.10 -13.56
N SER A 34 -15.52 -6.21 -13.57
CA SER A 34 -14.94 -5.68 -14.82
C SER A 34 -14.29 -6.77 -15.67
N TRP A 35 -13.61 -7.73 -15.04
CA TRP A 35 -13.02 -8.88 -15.72
C TRP A 35 -14.09 -9.86 -16.18
N ALA A 36 -15.05 -10.20 -15.32
CA ALA A 36 -16.15 -11.09 -15.67
C ALA A 36 -16.91 -10.52 -16.87
N VAL A 37 -17.21 -9.22 -16.88
CA VAL A 37 -17.73 -8.53 -18.05
C VAL A 37 -16.75 -8.73 -19.20
N ALA A 38 -15.51 -8.29 -19.14
CA ALA A 38 -14.58 -8.38 -20.27
C ALA A 38 -14.45 -9.78 -20.92
N TRP A 39 -14.48 -10.85 -20.13
CA TRP A 39 -14.25 -12.22 -20.56
C TRP A 39 -15.52 -13.04 -20.80
N LEU A 40 -16.67 -12.66 -20.24
CA LEU A 40 -17.95 -13.30 -20.55
C LEU A 40 -18.35 -12.94 -21.99
N GLN A 41 -18.49 -13.98 -22.81
CA GLN A 41 -18.83 -13.88 -24.22
C GLN A 41 -20.20 -13.20 -24.38
N GLY A 42 -20.18 -11.99 -24.91
CA GLY A 42 -21.35 -11.35 -25.51
C GLY A 42 -21.38 -11.59 -27.03
N PRO A 43 -22.45 -11.20 -27.73
CA PRO A 43 -22.49 -11.22 -29.19
C PRO A 43 -21.28 -10.48 -29.76
N ALA A 44 -20.84 -10.85 -30.98
CA ALA A 44 -19.65 -10.28 -31.62
C ALA A 44 -19.65 -8.75 -31.54
N LEU A 45 -18.81 -8.20 -30.65
CA LEU A 45 -18.71 -6.77 -30.43
C LEU A 45 -17.91 -6.13 -31.56
N PRO A 46 -18.26 -4.91 -31.99
CA PRO A 46 -17.39 -4.08 -32.82
C PRO A 46 -15.98 -3.99 -32.21
N GLU A 47 -14.95 -4.00 -33.06
CA GLU A 47 -13.55 -4.04 -32.61
C GLU A 47 -13.18 -2.90 -31.63
N GLY A 48 -13.80 -1.73 -31.77
CA GLY A 48 -13.62 -0.61 -30.84
C GLY A 48 -14.24 -0.84 -29.45
N GLU A 49 -15.41 -1.48 -29.38
CA GLU A 49 -16.07 -1.77 -28.09
C GLU A 49 -15.34 -2.87 -27.32
N LEU A 50 -14.85 -3.90 -28.03
CA LEU A 50 -14.01 -4.93 -27.45
C LEU A 50 -12.72 -4.34 -26.85
N GLN A 51 -12.08 -3.41 -27.56
CA GLN A 51 -10.87 -2.73 -27.07
C GLN A 51 -11.14 -1.89 -25.83
N ASN A 52 -12.23 -1.12 -25.82
CA ASN A 52 -12.65 -0.35 -24.64
C ASN A 52 -12.92 -1.28 -23.44
N ARG A 53 -13.54 -2.44 -23.67
CA ARG A 53 -13.81 -3.44 -22.63
C ARG A 53 -12.52 -4.00 -22.02
N ILE A 54 -11.53 -4.30 -22.85
CA ILE A 54 -10.21 -4.77 -22.40
C ILE A 54 -9.46 -3.66 -21.65
N ASP A 55 -9.50 -2.41 -22.13
CA ASP A 55 -8.91 -1.27 -21.43
C ASP A 55 -9.54 -1.05 -20.05
N SER A 56 -10.86 -1.11 -19.96
CA SER A 56 -11.58 -1.00 -18.68
C SER A 56 -11.20 -2.13 -17.70
N SER A 57 -11.04 -3.35 -18.21
CA SER A 57 -10.57 -4.51 -17.44
C SER A 57 -9.15 -4.32 -16.89
N LEU A 58 -8.23 -3.84 -17.73
CA LEU A 58 -6.86 -3.53 -17.32
C LEU A 58 -6.80 -2.36 -16.32
N LEU A 59 -7.62 -1.33 -16.52
CA LEU A 59 -7.77 -0.23 -15.57
C LEU A 59 -8.31 -0.73 -14.22
N GLY A 60 -9.24 -1.69 -14.21
CA GLY A 60 -9.68 -2.36 -12.99
C GLY A 60 -8.54 -3.05 -12.24
N SER A 61 -7.64 -3.74 -12.95
CA SER A 61 -6.44 -4.36 -12.36
C SER A 61 -5.48 -3.32 -11.76
N VAL A 62 -5.31 -2.18 -12.43
CA VAL A 62 -4.50 -1.05 -11.94
C VAL A 62 -5.09 -0.47 -10.65
N SER A 63 -6.40 -0.21 -10.65
CA SER A 63 -7.11 0.30 -9.46
C SER A 63 -6.98 -0.66 -8.28
N LEU A 64 -7.08 -1.97 -8.53
CA LEU A 64 -6.88 -2.99 -7.50
C LEU A 64 -5.44 -2.98 -6.94
N MET A 65 -4.43 -2.89 -7.81
CA MET A 65 -3.03 -2.81 -7.36
C MET A 65 -2.76 -1.54 -6.54
N GLN A 66 -3.35 -0.42 -6.94
CA GLN A 66 -3.27 0.84 -6.21
C GLN A 66 -3.92 0.70 -4.82
N ALA A 67 -5.11 0.11 -4.73
CA ALA A 67 -5.79 -0.16 -3.47
C ALA A 67 -4.96 -1.05 -2.53
N HIS A 68 -4.26 -2.05 -3.07
CA HIS A 68 -3.32 -2.88 -2.31
C HIS A 68 -2.13 -2.06 -1.76
N ALA A 69 -1.54 -1.20 -2.58
CA ALA A 69 -0.42 -0.35 -2.17
C ALA A 69 -0.85 0.68 -1.10
N ASP A 70 -2.03 1.26 -1.25
CA ASP A 70 -2.60 2.21 -0.29
C ASP A 70 -2.92 1.52 1.04
N ASN A 71 -3.45 0.29 1.02
CA ASN A 71 -3.65 -0.52 2.22
C ASN A 71 -2.32 -0.78 2.96
N GLN A 72 -1.28 -1.23 2.24
CA GLN A 72 0.04 -1.45 2.84
C GLN A 72 0.62 -0.17 3.46
N ARG A 73 0.44 0.97 2.78
CA ARG A 73 0.86 2.28 3.25
C ARG A 73 0.15 2.68 4.55
N ASP A 74 -1.18 2.50 4.61
CA ASP A 74 -1.99 2.87 5.78
C ASP A 74 -1.61 2.04 7.01
N LEU A 75 -1.41 0.73 6.84
CA LEU A 75 -0.95 -0.15 7.91
C LEU A 75 0.44 0.24 8.43
N MET A 76 1.37 0.54 7.52
CA MET A 76 2.71 0.93 7.91
C MET A 76 2.74 2.28 8.63
N LEU A 77 1.89 3.23 8.23
CA LEU A 77 1.68 4.50 8.94
C LEU A 77 1.10 4.30 10.35
N ALA A 78 0.14 3.40 10.51
CA ALA A 78 -0.42 3.07 11.81
C ALA A 78 0.64 2.49 12.75
N THR A 79 1.47 1.57 12.24
CA THR A 79 2.59 0.98 12.98
C THR A 79 3.65 2.02 13.33
N GLU A 80 4.05 2.87 12.38
CA GLU A 80 5.00 3.97 12.61
C GLU A 80 4.50 4.92 13.69
N LYS A 81 3.21 5.26 13.68
CA LYS A 81 2.60 6.12 14.71
C LYS A 81 2.67 5.46 16.09
N SER A 82 2.32 4.18 16.19
CA SER A 82 2.38 3.44 17.46
C SER A 82 3.81 3.33 18.00
N LEU A 83 4.79 3.05 17.15
CA LEU A 83 6.22 3.00 17.52
C LEU A 83 6.74 4.37 17.96
N ASN A 84 6.35 5.44 17.27
CA ASN A 84 6.72 6.79 17.68
C ASN A 84 6.09 7.18 19.03
N ASP A 85 4.84 6.79 19.28
CA ASP A 85 4.18 7.01 20.57
C ASP A 85 4.90 6.25 21.70
N MET A 86 5.36 5.01 21.44
CA MET A 86 6.17 4.23 22.37
C MET A 86 7.50 4.90 22.66
N HIS A 87 8.20 5.31 21.60
CA HIS A 87 9.51 5.95 21.68
C HIS A 87 9.44 7.21 22.55
N LYS A 88 8.46 8.09 22.31
CA LYS A 88 8.25 9.31 23.11
C LYS A 88 8.03 9.00 24.59
N ARG A 89 7.25 7.96 24.90
CA ARG A 89 7.00 7.55 26.29
C ARG A 89 8.26 7.00 26.96
N LEU A 90 9.00 6.14 26.28
CA LEU A 90 10.26 5.60 26.80
C LEU A 90 11.30 6.70 27.02
N LEU A 91 11.42 7.64 26.08
CA LEU A 91 12.33 8.77 26.19
C LEU A 91 11.96 9.66 27.39
N SER A 92 10.67 9.97 27.57
CA SER A 92 10.20 10.74 28.72
C SER A 92 10.48 10.05 30.06
N GLN A 93 10.31 8.72 30.13
CA GLN A 93 10.67 7.94 31.32
C GLN A 93 12.17 7.99 31.59
N LEU A 94 13.00 7.83 30.57
CA LEU A 94 14.47 7.93 30.66
C LEU A 94 14.96 9.33 31.05
N GLU A 95 14.22 10.38 30.69
CA GLU A 95 14.50 11.75 31.14
C GLU A 95 14.18 11.95 32.62
N GLN A 96 13.10 11.35 33.10
CA GLN A 96 12.70 11.38 34.52
C GLN A 96 13.59 10.51 35.41
N SER A 97 14.33 9.56 34.84
CA SER A 97 15.14 8.57 35.57
C SER A 97 16.50 9.11 36.08
N GLY A 98 16.85 10.36 35.80
CA GLY A 98 18.11 11.00 36.22
C GLY A 98 19.30 10.75 35.28
N ASN A 99 20.49 11.21 35.70
CA ASN A 99 21.71 11.21 34.88
C ASN A 99 22.63 10.03 35.22
N HIS A 100 22.24 8.82 34.82
CA HIS A 100 23.12 7.64 34.86
C HIS A 100 23.73 7.37 33.47
N PRO A 101 25.02 7.00 33.35
CA PRO A 101 25.67 6.76 32.05
C PRO A 101 24.96 5.74 31.15
N SER A 102 24.35 4.70 31.74
CA SER A 102 23.56 3.70 30.98
C SER A 102 22.32 4.30 30.33
N PHE A 103 21.69 5.31 30.95
CA PHE A 103 20.54 5.99 30.37
C PHE A 103 20.92 6.85 29.18
N THR A 104 22.13 7.42 29.15
CA THR A 104 22.65 8.12 27.98
C THR A 104 22.77 7.21 26.77
N VAL A 105 23.31 5.99 26.95
CA VAL A 105 23.41 4.98 25.90
C VAL A 105 22.02 4.54 25.43
N MET A 106 21.08 4.33 26.35
CA MET A 106 19.69 3.98 26.01
C MET A 106 18.99 5.09 25.21
N LYS A 107 19.17 6.36 25.58
CA LYS A 107 18.63 7.50 24.84
C LYS A 107 19.17 7.55 23.40
N GLN A 108 20.48 7.38 23.23
CA GLN A 108 21.11 7.35 21.91
C GLN A 108 20.61 6.16 21.07
N ALA A 109 20.52 4.96 21.65
CA ALA A 109 20.01 3.78 20.96
C ALA A 109 18.54 3.97 20.53
N LEU A 110 17.71 4.55 21.40
CA LEU A 110 16.32 4.88 21.08
C LEU A 110 16.23 5.90 19.93
N GLN A 111 17.03 6.96 19.96
CA GLN A 111 17.06 7.99 18.92
C GLN A 111 17.52 7.41 17.57
N LEU A 112 18.57 6.58 17.59
CA LEU A 112 19.04 5.88 16.41
C LEU A 112 17.95 4.97 15.84
N GLY A 113 17.31 4.15 16.70
CA GLY A 113 16.22 3.26 16.31
C GLY A 113 15.01 3.99 15.72
N GLN A 114 14.66 5.17 16.26
CA GLN A 114 13.61 6.01 15.69
C GLN A 114 13.99 6.54 14.31
N SER A 115 15.21 7.04 14.16
CA SER A 115 15.68 7.61 12.88
C SER A 115 15.77 6.55 11.78
N SER A 116 16.31 5.37 12.08
CA SER A 116 16.45 4.26 11.14
C SER A 116 15.08 3.64 10.80
N GLY A 117 14.21 3.44 11.80
CA GLY A 117 12.86 2.95 11.59
C GLY A 117 12.02 3.88 10.70
N ASN A 118 12.09 5.19 10.93
CA ASN A 118 11.41 6.18 10.09
C ASN A 118 11.98 6.22 8.66
N ALA A 119 13.30 6.06 8.50
CA ALA A 119 13.94 6.00 7.19
C ALA A 119 13.47 4.75 6.41
N VAL A 120 13.51 3.58 7.03
CA VAL A 120 13.03 2.33 6.43
C VAL A 120 11.54 2.42 6.10
N SER A 121 10.70 2.95 7.00
CA SER A 121 9.27 3.19 6.71
C SER A 121 9.08 4.08 5.48
N LYS A 122 9.83 5.17 5.34
CA LYS A 122 9.73 6.05 4.16
C LYS A 122 10.18 5.35 2.89
N MET A 123 11.31 4.63 2.94
CA MET A 123 11.83 3.88 1.80
C MET A 123 10.84 2.80 1.34
N SER A 124 10.30 1.99 2.26
CA SER A 124 9.29 0.98 1.94
C SER A 124 8.06 1.58 1.27
N ARG A 125 7.60 2.76 1.72
CA ARG A 125 6.49 3.50 1.11
C ARG A 125 6.80 3.94 -0.32
N GLN A 126 8.01 4.46 -0.56
CA GLN A 126 8.43 4.92 -1.89
C GLN A 126 8.59 3.76 -2.86
N VAL A 127 9.23 2.67 -2.41
CA VAL A 127 9.38 1.45 -3.22
C VAL A 127 8.02 0.84 -3.54
N GLY A 128 7.12 0.76 -2.56
CA GLY A 128 5.74 0.27 -2.77
C GLY A 128 4.96 1.13 -3.77
N HIS A 129 5.02 2.46 -3.63
CA HIS A 129 4.38 3.38 -4.57
C HIS A 129 4.96 3.26 -5.99
N PHE A 130 6.29 3.19 -6.10
CA PHE A 130 6.97 3.02 -7.37
C PHE A 130 6.58 1.68 -8.04
N ALA A 131 6.57 0.58 -7.29
CA ALA A 131 6.18 -0.72 -7.80
C ALA A 131 4.73 -0.72 -8.31
N ALA A 132 3.80 -0.17 -7.52
CA ALA A 132 2.39 -0.08 -7.90
C ALA A 132 2.18 0.79 -9.16
N THR A 133 2.83 1.95 -9.23
CA THR A 133 2.69 2.89 -10.37
C THR A 133 3.38 2.35 -11.63
N SER A 134 4.60 1.83 -11.48
CA SER A 134 5.39 1.32 -12.62
C SER A 134 4.78 0.07 -13.19
N PHE A 135 4.35 -0.87 -12.35
CA PHE A 135 3.68 -2.09 -12.80
C PHE A 135 2.35 -1.78 -13.52
N SER A 136 1.57 -0.85 -12.96
CA SER A 136 0.30 -0.42 -13.55
C SER A 136 0.48 0.26 -14.91
N SER A 137 1.43 1.20 -15.01
CA SER A 137 1.71 1.89 -16.27
C SER A 137 2.35 0.98 -17.32
N ALA A 138 3.27 0.10 -16.92
CA ALA A 138 3.90 -0.86 -17.83
C ALA A 138 2.87 -1.83 -18.41
N SER A 139 1.94 -2.34 -17.60
CA SER A 139 0.90 -3.27 -18.06
C SER A 139 -0.04 -2.63 -19.08
N LEU A 140 -0.49 -1.39 -18.82
CA LEU A 140 -1.33 -0.63 -19.76
C LEU A 140 -0.58 -0.27 -21.04
N ASN A 141 0.68 0.16 -20.93
CA ASN A 141 1.49 0.53 -22.09
C ASN A 141 1.81 -0.69 -22.96
N ALA A 142 2.18 -1.83 -22.35
CA ALA A 142 2.40 -3.08 -23.07
C ALA A 142 1.15 -3.53 -23.83
N ALA A 143 -0.04 -3.43 -23.22
CA ALA A 143 -1.30 -3.73 -23.90
C ALA A 143 -1.56 -2.80 -25.10
N ARG A 144 -1.28 -1.50 -24.96
CA ARG A 144 -1.41 -0.51 -26.04
C ARG A 144 -0.40 -0.75 -27.16
N ASP A 145 0.85 -1.06 -26.83
CA ASP A 145 1.90 -1.32 -27.81
C ASP A 145 1.66 -2.62 -28.58
N MET A 146 1.22 -3.68 -27.91
CA MET A 146 0.81 -4.93 -28.57
C MET A 146 -0.32 -4.68 -29.58
N ARG A 147 -1.31 -3.84 -29.24
CA ARG A 147 -2.37 -3.44 -30.18
C ARG A 147 -1.85 -2.63 -31.36
N ARG A 148 -0.90 -1.71 -31.15
CA ARG A 148 -0.27 -0.95 -32.24
C ARG A 148 0.42 -1.88 -33.24
N VAL A 149 1.13 -2.89 -32.74
CA VAL A 149 1.77 -3.91 -33.57
C VAL A 149 0.72 -4.73 -34.34
N LEU A 150 -0.34 -5.19 -33.66
CA LEU A 150 -1.40 -5.98 -34.28
C LEU A 150 -2.13 -5.23 -35.41
N ARG A 151 -2.43 -3.93 -35.21
CA ARG A 151 -3.06 -3.08 -36.24
C ARG A 151 -2.15 -2.84 -37.44
N ARG A 152 -0.83 -2.81 -37.26
CA ARG A 152 0.15 -2.69 -38.36
C ARG A 152 0.32 -3.98 -39.17
N GLN A 153 -0.09 -5.12 -38.61
CA GLN A 153 -0.03 -6.43 -39.27
C GLN A 153 -1.33 -6.84 -39.97
N LYS A 154 -2.45 -6.13 -39.74
CA LYS A 154 -3.67 -6.29 -40.56
C LYS A 154 -3.42 -5.62 -41.93
N PRO A 155 -3.52 -6.36 -43.05
CA PRO A 155 -3.37 -5.81 -44.40
C PRO A 155 -4.49 -4.83 -44.77
#